data_AF-A0A838F0J6-F1
#
_entry.id   AF-A0A838F0J6-F1
#
_cell.length_a   1.000
_cell.length_b   1.000
_cell.length_c   1.000
_cell.angle_alpha   90.00
_cell.angle_beta   90.00
_cell.angle_gamma   90.00
#
_symmetry.space_group_name_H-M   'P 1'
#
loop_
_entity.id
_entity.type
_entity.pdbx_description
1 polymer ?
#
loop_
_entity_poly.entity_id
_entity_poly.type
_entity_poly.pdbx_seq_one_letter_code
_entity_poly.pdbx_strand_id
1 'polypeptide(L)'
;MRILPGVLKELLKHVPTVLFEAVEWSVLASELPKLSRRIIQKEGYSELFDLQGAFLAPFKLNLVAQVDKNFDFKNQKVAAEKILTLYFAQLFSPHGLFLDLSSTHFDLKQDVLNYKPSGVWTKFNPVFAEGLKNIYDGFYLEDEKLLHQGLLKSGLTKATWTEADRQKLAELFKSHFGASLTSEMSFDLTSFKESFLKVADFMLIKKVNISVDFLYLGIALVTMYSSLEQTEAKVNVKEIYLKVKNQLETK
;
A
#
# COMPACT_ATOMS: atom_id res chain seq x y z
N MET A 1 6.37 -22.44 20.11
CA MET A 1 5.68 -21.33 19.42
C MET A 1 6.52 -20.07 19.55
N ARG A 2 7.02 -19.49 18.44
CA ARG A 2 7.63 -18.15 18.49
C ARG A 2 6.52 -17.13 18.78
N ILE A 3 6.70 -16.32 19.82
CA ILE A 3 5.79 -15.24 20.18
C ILE A 3 5.81 -14.23 19.03
N LEU A 4 4.69 -14.02 18.34
CA LEU A 4 4.56 -12.93 17.37
C LEU A 4 4.64 -11.59 18.11
N PRO A 5 5.42 -10.60 17.62
CA PRO A 5 5.42 -9.25 18.20
C PRO A 5 4.00 -8.66 18.22
N GLY A 6 3.67 -7.90 19.27
CA GLY A 6 2.35 -7.28 19.41
C GLY A 6 1.91 -6.46 18.19
N VAL A 7 2.85 -5.70 17.61
CA VAL A 7 2.64 -4.91 16.37
C VAL A 7 2.19 -5.81 15.21
N LEU A 8 2.86 -6.95 15.00
CA LEU A 8 2.50 -7.87 13.93
C LEU A 8 1.14 -8.52 14.20
N LYS A 9 0.84 -8.86 15.45
CA LYS A 9 -0.47 -9.43 15.82
C LYS A 9 -1.62 -8.44 15.55
N GLU A 10 -1.46 -7.17 15.91
CA GLU A 10 -2.48 -6.15 15.64
C GLU A 10 -2.65 -5.93 14.13
N LEU A 11 -1.55 -5.80 13.40
CA LEU A 11 -1.57 -5.65 11.95
C LEU A 11 -2.32 -6.79 11.25
N LEU A 12 -2.08 -8.04 11.66
CA LEU A 12 -2.74 -9.21 11.09
C LEU A 12 -4.25 -9.27 11.38
N LYS A 13 -4.78 -8.59 12.39
CA LYS A 13 -6.25 -8.54 12.63
C LYS A 13 -6.99 -7.78 11.53
N HIS A 14 -6.32 -6.85 10.86
CA HIS A 14 -6.95 -6.00 9.86
C HIS A 14 -6.87 -6.58 8.45
N VAL A 15 -5.92 -7.47 8.20
CA VAL A 15 -5.68 -8.11 6.89
C VAL A 15 -6.76 -9.18 6.64
N PRO A 16 -7.56 -9.08 5.55
CA PRO A 16 -8.52 -10.11 5.17
C PRO A 16 -7.92 -11.51 5.16
N THR A 17 -8.63 -12.51 5.68
CA THR A 17 -8.16 -13.91 5.72
C THR A 17 -7.84 -14.44 4.32
N VAL A 18 -8.60 -14.03 3.30
CA VAL A 18 -8.35 -14.40 1.90
C VAL A 18 -6.94 -14.05 1.44
N LEU A 19 -6.31 -12.98 1.97
CA LEU A 19 -4.94 -12.61 1.60
C LEU A 19 -3.95 -13.67 2.03
N PHE A 20 -4.22 -14.35 3.14
CA PHE A 20 -3.41 -15.48 3.60
C PHE A 20 -3.76 -16.78 2.88
N GLU A 21 -5.00 -16.92 2.41
CA GLU A 21 -5.39 -18.07 1.57
C GLU A 21 -4.83 -17.95 0.15
N ALA A 22 -4.68 -16.72 -0.34
CA ALA A 22 -4.15 -16.37 -1.64
C ALA A 22 -2.64 -16.61 -1.78
N VAL A 23 -1.90 -16.58 -0.67
CA VAL A 23 -0.45 -16.83 -0.64
C VAL A 23 -0.18 -18.25 -0.18
N GLU A 24 0.79 -18.93 -0.78
CA GLU A 24 1.17 -20.27 -0.34
C GLU A 24 1.58 -20.28 1.15
N TRP A 25 1.03 -21.21 1.92
CA TRP A 25 1.32 -21.31 3.37
C TRP A 25 2.81 -21.48 3.68
N SER A 26 3.53 -22.19 2.81
CA SER A 26 4.99 -22.32 2.86
C SER A 26 5.70 -20.96 2.80
N VAL A 27 5.24 -20.06 1.93
CA VAL A 27 5.75 -18.70 1.78
C VAL A 27 5.43 -17.90 3.05
N LEU A 28 4.17 -17.89 3.51
CA LEU A 28 3.77 -17.18 4.73
C LEU A 28 4.56 -17.64 5.96
N ALA A 29 4.70 -18.95 6.14
CA ALA A 29 5.44 -19.55 7.25
C ALA A 29 6.92 -19.17 7.24
N SER A 30 7.50 -18.96 6.05
CA SER A 30 8.89 -18.51 5.90
C SER A 30 9.08 -16.99 6.13
N GLU A 31 8.03 -16.20 5.92
CA GLU A 31 8.09 -14.73 5.94
C GLU A 31 7.73 -14.14 7.30
N LEU A 32 6.77 -14.73 8.02
CA LEU A 32 6.38 -14.29 9.37
C LEU A 32 7.58 -14.24 10.35
N PRO A 33 8.52 -15.21 10.36
CA PRO A 33 9.73 -15.12 11.17
C PRO A 33 10.66 -13.98 10.76
N LYS A 34 10.78 -13.69 9.45
CA LYS A 34 11.64 -12.60 8.95
C LYS A 34 11.08 -11.25 9.38
N LEU A 35 9.78 -11.03 9.19
CA LEU A 35 9.09 -9.83 9.68
C LEU A 35 9.24 -9.68 11.19
N SER A 36 9.00 -10.76 11.95
CA SER A 36 9.14 -10.75 13.40
C SER A 36 10.57 -10.40 13.83
N ARG A 37 11.58 -10.96 13.15
CA ARG A 37 12.99 -10.67 13.40
C ARG A 37 13.32 -9.21 13.10
N ARG A 38 12.88 -8.68 11.96
CA ARG A 38 13.08 -7.26 11.60
C ARG A 38 12.52 -6.32 12.64
N ILE A 39 11.31 -6.60 13.16
CA ILE A 39 10.67 -5.80 14.20
C ILE A 39 11.47 -5.88 15.52
N ILE A 40 11.79 -7.10 15.98
CA ILE A 40 12.47 -7.32 17.27
C ILE A 40 13.90 -6.77 17.26
N GLN A 41 14.64 -7.02 16.17
CA GLN A 41 16.05 -6.65 16.03
C GLN A 41 16.26 -5.25 15.42
N LYS A 42 15.18 -4.57 15.01
CA LYS A 42 15.22 -3.32 14.25
C LYS A 42 16.13 -3.39 13.01
N GLU A 43 16.19 -4.57 12.39
CA GLU A 43 17.08 -4.82 11.25
C GLU A 43 16.69 -3.92 10.07
N GLY A 44 17.66 -3.13 9.59
CA GLY A 44 17.49 -2.13 8.53
C GLY A 44 16.52 -0.98 8.83
N TYR A 45 15.93 -0.93 10.02
CA TYR A 45 14.95 0.10 10.38
C TYR A 45 15.58 1.49 10.43
N SER A 46 16.71 1.65 11.13
CA SER A 46 17.37 2.96 11.28
C SER A 46 17.85 3.50 9.94
N GLU A 47 18.47 2.65 9.12
CA GLU A 47 18.90 3.04 7.78
C GLU A 47 17.71 3.44 6.90
N LEU A 48 16.63 2.66 6.89
CA LEU A 48 15.42 3.02 6.14
C LEU A 48 14.80 4.30 6.69
N PHE A 49 14.75 4.50 8.01
CA PHE A 49 14.20 5.71 8.63
C PHE A 49 14.94 6.95 8.14
N ASP A 50 16.27 6.92 8.12
CA ASP A 50 17.08 8.07 7.69
C ASP A 50 16.92 8.33 6.18
N LEU A 51 17.07 7.29 5.35
CA LEU A 51 16.94 7.41 3.89
C LEU A 51 15.53 7.84 3.47
N GLN A 52 14.51 7.24 4.08
CA GLN A 52 13.12 7.53 3.78
C GLN A 52 12.71 8.91 4.32
N GLY A 53 13.24 9.34 5.46
CA GLY A 53 13.02 10.68 6.00
C GLY A 53 13.50 11.77 5.03
N ALA A 54 14.73 11.62 4.51
CA ALA A 54 15.26 12.53 3.50
C ALA A 54 14.46 12.50 2.19
N PHE A 55 14.05 11.31 1.74
CA PHE A 55 13.25 11.15 0.53
C PHE A 55 11.86 11.80 0.63
N LEU A 56 11.23 11.72 1.81
CA LEU A 56 9.86 12.18 2.06
C LEU A 56 9.76 13.66 2.42
N ALA A 57 10.83 14.27 2.93
CA ALA A 57 10.84 15.67 3.36
C ALA A 57 10.25 16.68 2.34
N PRO A 58 10.55 16.58 1.03
CA PRO A 58 9.99 17.51 0.03
C PRO A 58 8.46 17.45 -0.12
N PHE A 59 7.81 16.41 0.41
CA PHE A 59 6.35 16.26 0.40
C PHE A 59 5.67 16.83 1.65
N LYS A 60 6.44 17.48 2.54
CA LYS A 60 6.00 17.89 3.90
C LYS A 60 5.53 16.68 4.72
N LEU A 61 6.35 15.63 4.70
CA LEU A 61 6.15 14.39 5.45
C LEU A 61 7.38 14.17 6.31
N ASN A 62 7.20 14.09 7.63
CA ASN A 62 8.28 13.92 8.58
C ASN A 62 8.21 12.54 9.23
N LEU A 63 9.33 11.82 9.26
CA LEU A 63 9.45 10.65 10.11
C LEU A 63 9.85 11.10 11.52
N VAL A 64 9.11 10.63 12.53
CA VAL A 64 9.29 11.05 13.92
C VAL A 64 9.33 9.85 14.86
N ALA A 65 9.94 10.02 16.04
CA ALA A 65 9.97 8.97 17.07
C ALA A 65 8.63 8.87 17.82
N GLN A 66 7.85 9.95 17.86
CA GLN A 66 6.59 10.07 18.60
C GLN A 66 5.61 10.97 17.85
N VAL A 67 4.33 10.63 17.92
CA VAL A 67 3.20 11.43 17.45
C VAL A 67 2.29 11.76 18.62
N ASP A 68 1.52 12.84 18.49
CA ASP A 68 0.44 13.16 19.41
C ASP A 68 -0.70 12.14 19.27
N LYS A 69 -0.89 11.32 20.31
CA LYS A 69 -1.92 10.28 20.34
C LYS A 69 -3.34 10.84 20.42
N ASN A 70 -3.49 12.12 20.75
CA ASN A 70 -4.78 12.78 20.86
C ASN A 70 -5.16 13.55 19.58
N PHE A 71 -4.39 13.39 18.49
CA PHE A 71 -4.71 14.00 17.22
C PHE A 71 -6.04 13.47 16.69
N ASP A 72 -7.00 14.37 16.47
CA ASP A 72 -8.30 14.04 15.89
C ASP A 72 -8.21 14.07 14.36
N PHE A 73 -8.38 12.90 13.75
CA PHE A 73 -8.40 12.76 12.30
C PHE A 73 -9.70 13.25 11.66
N LYS A 74 -10.77 13.42 12.45
CA LYS A 74 -12.10 13.71 11.90
C LYS A 74 -12.11 15.03 11.13
N ASN A 75 -12.66 14.98 9.92
CA ASN A 75 -12.73 16.10 8.96
C ASN A 75 -11.36 16.67 8.54
N GLN A 76 -10.26 15.92 8.71
CA GLN A 76 -8.91 16.36 8.33
C GLN A 76 -8.59 15.99 6.87
N LYS A 77 -9.14 16.74 5.91
CA LYS A 77 -8.83 16.55 4.48
C LYS A 77 -7.33 16.60 4.19
N VAL A 78 -6.59 17.53 4.82
CA VAL A 78 -5.13 17.65 4.67
C VAL A 78 -4.42 16.37 5.14
N ALA A 79 -4.86 15.77 6.26
CA ALA A 79 -4.28 14.51 6.72
C ALA A 79 -4.52 13.38 5.72
N ALA A 80 -5.73 13.27 5.16
CA ALA A 80 -6.06 12.28 4.14
C ALA A 80 -5.17 12.42 2.89
N GLU A 81 -5.02 13.64 2.39
CA GLU A 81 -4.15 13.95 1.25
C GLU A 81 -2.69 13.59 1.54
N LYS A 82 -2.21 13.88 2.76
CA LYS A 82 -0.83 13.57 3.18
C LYS A 82 -0.58 12.08 3.37
N ILE A 83 -1.55 11.33 3.89
CA ILE A 83 -1.45 9.86 4.03
C ILE A 83 -1.34 9.21 2.65
N LEU A 84 -2.16 9.64 1.68
CA LEU A 84 -2.05 9.16 0.29
C LEU A 84 -0.72 9.59 -0.35
N THR A 85 -0.29 10.82 -0.11
CA THR A 85 1.02 11.32 -0.58
C THR A 85 2.15 10.44 -0.04
N LEU A 86 2.12 10.09 1.25
CA LEU A 86 3.08 9.19 1.88
C LEU A 86 3.08 7.82 1.20
N TYR A 87 1.90 7.22 1.04
CA TYR A 87 1.77 5.92 0.39
C TYR A 87 2.38 5.91 -1.01
N PHE A 88 1.97 6.85 -1.87
CA PHE A 88 2.50 6.92 -3.23
C PHE A 88 4.00 7.22 -3.26
N ALA A 89 4.48 8.18 -2.46
CA ALA A 89 5.91 8.51 -2.42
C ALA A 89 6.75 7.28 -2.01
N GLN A 90 6.32 6.51 -1.01
CA GLN A 90 6.99 5.27 -0.61
C GLN A 90 7.03 4.23 -1.74
N LEU A 91 5.99 4.10 -2.57
CA LEU A 91 6.00 3.18 -3.72
C LEU A 91 7.08 3.52 -4.76
N PHE A 92 7.42 4.80 -4.90
CA PHE A 92 8.48 5.24 -5.80
C PHE A 92 9.87 5.22 -5.17
N SER A 93 9.97 5.10 -3.84
CA SER A 93 11.24 5.10 -3.14
C SER A 93 12.10 3.87 -3.50
N PRO A 94 13.40 4.06 -3.81
CA PRO A 94 14.31 2.93 -4.01
C PRO A 94 14.74 2.27 -2.68
N HIS A 95 14.44 2.88 -1.53
CA HIS A 95 14.91 2.45 -0.22
C HIS A 95 13.99 1.39 0.41
N GLY A 96 12.70 1.41 0.08
CA GLY A 96 11.69 0.54 0.65
C GLY A 96 10.49 1.35 1.16
N LEU A 97 9.60 0.69 1.89
CA LEU A 97 8.40 1.29 2.45
C LEU A 97 8.07 0.71 3.83
N PHE A 98 7.54 1.58 4.69
CA PHE A 98 6.88 1.14 5.91
C PHE A 98 5.45 0.70 5.60
N LEU A 99 5.06 -0.47 6.13
CA LEU A 99 3.81 -1.14 5.79
C LEU A 99 2.63 -0.73 6.67
N ASP A 100 2.89 -0.23 7.87
CA ASP A 100 1.85 0.12 8.83
C ASP A 100 1.49 1.60 8.71
N LEU A 101 0.39 1.86 8.01
CA LEU A 101 -0.16 3.20 7.79
C LEU A 101 -1.41 3.42 8.63
N SER A 102 -1.48 2.85 9.84
CA SER A 102 -2.62 3.01 10.76
C SER A 102 -2.61 4.39 11.44
N SER A 103 -3.79 4.92 11.78
CA SER A 103 -3.97 6.30 12.25
C SER A 103 -3.21 6.61 13.54
N THR A 104 -3.01 5.60 14.39
CA THR A 104 -2.20 5.67 15.62
C THR A 104 -0.74 6.06 15.39
N HIS A 105 -0.28 6.07 14.14
CA HIS A 105 1.06 6.44 13.73
C HIS A 105 1.19 7.85 13.16
N PHE A 106 0.11 8.64 13.07
CA PHE A 106 0.20 10.01 12.54
C PHE A 106 -0.27 11.08 13.51
N ASP A 107 0.32 12.26 13.37
CA ASP A 107 -0.29 13.53 13.74
C ASP A 107 -0.08 14.54 12.59
N LEU A 108 -0.83 15.66 12.62
CA LEU A 108 -0.64 16.76 11.67
C LEU A 108 -0.30 18.04 12.43
N LYS A 109 0.80 18.70 12.04
CA LYS A 109 1.20 20.01 12.60
C LYS A 109 1.55 20.96 11.48
N GLN A 110 0.84 22.09 11.39
CA GLN A 110 1.12 23.14 10.39
C GLN A 110 1.21 22.59 8.95
N ASP A 111 0.24 21.76 8.54
CA ASP A 111 0.20 21.07 7.24
C ASP A 111 1.35 20.09 6.95
N VAL A 112 2.12 19.73 7.98
CA VAL A 112 3.15 18.69 7.93
C VAL A 112 2.63 17.45 8.64
N LEU A 113 2.56 16.34 7.92
CA LEU A 113 2.19 15.05 8.52
C LEU A 113 3.42 14.47 9.20
N ASN A 114 3.37 14.28 10.51
CA ASN A 114 4.38 13.52 11.22
C ASN A 114 3.94 12.06 11.28
N TYR A 115 4.82 11.16 10.85
CA TYR A 115 4.60 9.72 10.80
C TYR A 115 5.61 9.01 11.69
N LYS A 116 5.12 8.22 12.64
CA LYS A 116 5.93 7.32 13.46
C LYS A 116 5.83 5.89 12.94
N PRO A 117 6.75 5.42 12.09
CA PRO A 117 6.69 4.06 11.56
C PRO A 117 6.79 2.99 12.66
N SER A 118 6.05 1.88 12.49
CA SER A 118 5.98 0.79 13.48
C SER A 118 7.17 -0.18 13.46
N GLY A 119 8.12 0.04 12.55
CA GLY A 119 9.25 -0.86 12.30
C GLY A 119 8.93 -2.02 11.36
N VAL A 120 7.67 -2.16 10.93
CA VAL A 120 7.26 -3.11 9.89
C VAL A 120 7.54 -2.48 8.52
N TRP A 121 8.52 -3.02 7.81
CA TRP A 121 8.93 -2.50 6.50
C TRP A 121 9.33 -3.61 5.52
N THR A 122 9.31 -3.26 4.25
CA THR A 122 9.80 -4.12 3.18
C THR A 122 10.44 -3.32 2.05
N LYS A 123 11.12 -4.03 1.16
CA LYS A 123 11.51 -3.54 -0.16
C LYS A 123 11.02 -4.56 -1.18
N PHE A 124 10.13 -4.12 -2.06
CA PHE A 124 9.56 -4.99 -3.08
C PHE A 124 10.65 -5.53 -4.01
N ASN A 125 10.41 -6.72 -4.57
CA ASN A 125 11.20 -7.19 -5.70
C ASN A 125 11.16 -6.13 -6.83
N PRO A 126 12.29 -5.82 -7.49
CA PRO A 126 12.33 -4.79 -8.53
C PRO A 126 11.31 -5.00 -9.67
N VAL A 127 11.08 -6.26 -10.07
CA VAL A 127 10.12 -6.60 -11.11
C VAL A 127 8.69 -6.34 -10.65
N PHE A 128 8.36 -6.73 -9.40
CA PHE A 128 7.06 -6.42 -8.82
C PHE A 128 6.84 -4.92 -8.65
N ALA A 129 7.84 -4.20 -8.14
CA ALA A 129 7.79 -2.75 -7.95
C ALA A 129 7.53 -2.01 -9.26
N GLU A 130 8.22 -2.39 -10.35
CA GLU A 130 7.99 -1.82 -11.66
C GLU A 130 6.62 -2.20 -12.24
N GLY A 131 6.20 -3.45 -12.08
CA GLY A 131 4.85 -3.87 -12.45
C GLY A 131 3.76 -3.08 -11.73
N LEU A 132 3.93 -2.83 -10.43
CA LEU A 132 3.01 -2.03 -9.62
C LEU A 132 2.96 -0.57 -10.08
N LYS A 133 4.11 0.04 -10.40
CA LYS A 133 4.17 1.38 -11.00
C LYS A 133 3.38 1.44 -12.31
N ASN A 134 3.56 0.45 -13.18
CA ASN A 134 2.81 0.37 -14.45
C ASN A 134 1.31 0.16 -14.22
N ILE A 135 0.88 -0.56 -13.18
CA ILE A 135 -0.54 -0.69 -12.82
C ILE A 135 -1.12 0.67 -12.44
N TYR A 136 -0.43 1.41 -11.56
CA TYR A 136 -0.88 2.74 -11.14
C TYR A 136 -0.86 3.75 -12.28
N ASP A 137 0.21 3.79 -13.08
CA ASP A 137 0.30 4.66 -14.25
C ASP A 137 -0.76 4.31 -15.28
N GLY A 138 -0.93 3.03 -15.62
CA GLY A 138 -1.94 2.59 -16.58
C GLY A 138 -3.36 2.91 -16.12
N PHE A 139 -3.62 2.88 -14.82
CA PHE A 139 -4.90 3.30 -14.28
C PHE A 139 -5.07 4.83 -14.31
N TYR A 140 -4.19 5.60 -13.64
CA TYR A 140 -4.37 7.05 -13.45
C TYR A 140 -4.08 7.89 -14.70
N LEU A 141 -3.27 7.40 -15.62
CA LEU A 141 -3.04 8.00 -16.95
C LEU A 141 -3.98 7.44 -18.02
N GLU A 142 -4.88 6.52 -17.64
CA GLU A 142 -5.85 5.90 -18.54
C GLU A 142 -5.18 5.16 -19.72
N ASP A 143 -3.96 4.65 -19.51
CA ASP A 143 -3.23 3.81 -20.46
C ASP A 143 -3.50 2.32 -20.17
N GLU A 144 -4.52 1.78 -20.84
CA GLU A 144 -4.92 0.38 -20.67
C GLU A 144 -3.80 -0.60 -21.04
N LYS A 145 -2.99 -0.29 -22.05
CA LYS A 145 -1.87 -1.14 -22.46
C LYS A 145 -0.84 -1.23 -21.32
N LEU A 146 -0.52 -0.09 -20.70
CA LEU A 146 0.42 -0.04 -19.58
C LEU A 146 -0.14 -0.77 -18.36
N LEU A 147 -1.45 -0.68 -18.09
CA LEU A 147 -2.11 -1.44 -17.03
C LEU A 147 -1.93 -2.94 -17.22
N HIS A 148 -2.21 -3.47 -18.42
CA HIS A 148 -2.03 -4.89 -18.73
C HIS A 148 -0.56 -5.33 -18.64
N GLN A 149 0.36 -4.50 -19.10
CA GLN A 149 1.80 -4.76 -18.94
C GLN A 149 2.21 -4.82 -17.47
N GLY A 150 1.67 -3.94 -16.63
CA GLY A 150 1.91 -3.93 -15.20
C GLY A 150 1.37 -5.19 -14.51
N LEU A 151 0.15 -5.61 -14.84
CA LEU A 151 -0.46 -6.84 -14.34
C LEU A 151 0.33 -8.09 -14.74
N LEU A 152 0.90 -8.14 -15.94
CA LEU A 152 1.77 -9.24 -16.37
C LEU A 152 3.11 -9.20 -15.65
N LYS A 153 3.74 -8.02 -15.60
CA LYS A 153 5.08 -7.85 -15.02
C LYS A 153 5.12 -8.12 -13.52
N SER A 154 4.08 -7.70 -12.79
CA SER A 154 3.92 -7.99 -11.37
C SER A 154 3.64 -9.47 -11.05
N GLY A 155 3.40 -10.31 -12.07
CA GLY A 155 3.06 -11.72 -11.91
C GLY A 155 1.60 -11.98 -11.54
N LEU A 156 0.75 -10.95 -11.53
CA LEU A 156 -0.69 -11.05 -11.22
C LEU A 156 -1.50 -11.66 -12.37
N THR A 157 -0.97 -11.62 -13.59
CA THR A 157 -1.46 -12.36 -14.76
C THR A 157 -0.35 -13.20 -15.38
N LYS A 158 -0.72 -14.12 -16.28
CA LYS A 158 0.24 -14.92 -17.06
C LYS A 158 0.03 -14.70 -18.55
N ALA A 159 1.11 -14.76 -19.33
CA ALA A 159 1.05 -14.68 -20.78
C ALA A 159 0.19 -15.80 -21.40
N THR A 160 0.10 -16.95 -20.72
CA THR A 160 -0.70 -18.11 -21.14
C THR A 160 -2.20 -17.96 -20.90
N TRP A 161 -2.65 -16.91 -20.21
CA TRP A 161 -4.08 -16.67 -20.01
C TRP A 161 -4.77 -16.29 -21.31
N THR A 162 -6.08 -16.50 -21.35
CA THR A 162 -6.91 -15.96 -22.43
C THR A 162 -6.99 -14.43 -22.31
N GLU A 163 -7.30 -13.76 -23.42
CA GLU A 163 -7.50 -12.30 -23.39
C GLU A 163 -8.66 -11.92 -22.48
N ALA A 164 -9.76 -12.68 -22.53
CA ALA A 164 -10.92 -12.48 -21.67
C ALA A 164 -10.56 -12.54 -20.18
N ASP A 165 -9.67 -13.45 -19.77
CA ASP A 165 -9.24 -13.55 -18.38
C ASP A 165 -8.34 -12.39 -17.95
N ARG A 166 -7.46 -11.92 -18.84
CA ARG A 166 -6.64 -10.73 -18.59
C ARG A 166 -7.50 -9.48 -18.45
N GLN A 167 -8.47 -9.32 -19.35
CA GLN A 167 -9.45 -8.24 -19.29
C GLN A 167 -10.25 -8.29 -18.00
N LYS A 168 -10.70 -9.48 -17.59
CA LYS A 168 -11.47 -9.65 -16.37
C LYS A 168 -10.69 -9.20 -15.13
N LEU A 169 -9.41 -9.57 -15.01
CA LEU A 169 -8.61 -9.10 -13.88
C LEU A 169 -8.37 -7.59 -13.94
N ALA A 170 -8.11 -7.02 -15.12
CA ALA A 170 -7.95 -5.58 -15.27
C ALA A 170 -9.22 -4.82 -14.85
N GLU A 171 -10.41 -5.30 -15.21
CA GLU A 171 -11.69 -4.77 -14.75
C GLU A 171 -11.86 -4.84 -13.22
N LEU A 172 -11.45 -5.96 -12.60
CA LEU A 172 -11.48 -6.10 -11.14
C LEU A 172 -10.56 -5.08 -10.46
N PHE A 173 -9.36 -4.85 -10.99
CA PHE A 173 -8.45 -3.81 -10.49
C PHE A 173 -9.02 -2.40 -10.68
N LYS A 174 -9.59 -2.09 -11.86
CA LYS A 174 -10.26 -0.80 -12.11
C LYS A 174 -11.42 -0.60 -11.12
N SER A 175 -12.22 -1.63 -10.88
CA SER A 175 -13.30 -1.60 -9.89
C SER A 175 -12.78 -1.42 -8.46
N HIS A 176 -11.64 -2.02 -8.12
CA HIS A 176 -11.02 -1.91 -6.81
C HIS A 176 -10.50 -0.49 -6.53
N PHE A 177 -9.91 0.17 -7.53
CA PHE A 177 -9.53 1.58 -7.43
C PHE A 177 -10.73 2.54 -7.37
N GLY A 178 -11.93 2.08 -7.73
CA GLY A 178 -13.19 2.78 -7.55
C GLY A 178 -13.32 4.07 -8.38
N ALA A 179 -14.06 5.05 -7.85
CA ALA A 179 -14.35 6.31 -8.53
C ALA A 179 -13.15 7.30 -8.59
N SER A 180 -11.95 6.86 -8.22
CA SER A 180 -10.77 7.71 -8.08
C SER A 180 -10.28 8.39 -9.36
N LEU A 181 -10.76 7.99 -10.55
CA LEU A 181 -10.42 8.63 -11.82
C LEU A 181 -11.22 9.89 -12.12
N THR A 182 -12.47 9.95 -11.65
CA THR A 182 -13.46 10.92 -12.16
C THR A 182 -14.00 11.86 -11.09
N SER A 183 -13.84 11.53 -9.81
CA SER A 183 -14.31 12.38 -8.71
C SER A 183 -13.46 12.24 -7.46
N GLU A 184 -13.67 13.16 -6.52
CA GLU A 184 -13.27 12.89 -5.14
C GLU A 184 -13.99 11.63 -4.62
N MET A 185 -13.30 10.84 -3.82
CA MET A 185 -13.87 9.65 -3.19
C MET A 185 -13.75 9.71 -1.67
N SER A 186 -14.75 9.14 -0.99
CA SER A 186 -14.66 8.75 0.42
C SER A 186 -14.07 7.34 0.53
N PHE A 187 -13.51 7.04 1.70
CA PHE A 187 -12.92 5.72 1.98
C PHE A 187 -13.86 4.93 2.88
N ASP A 188 -14.17 3.70 2.47
CA ASP A 188 -14.93 2.72 3.24
C ASP A 188 -14.12 1.43 3.26
N LEU A 189 -13.65 1.05 4.44
CA LEU A 189 -12.77 -0.10 4.62
C LEU A 189 -13.50 -1.41 4.27
N THR A 190 -14.82 -1.46 4.50
CA THR A 190 -15.63 -2.63 4.19
C THR A 190 -15.67 -2.90 2.68
N SER A 191 -16.09 -1.92 1.89
CA SER A 191 -16.13 -1.98 0.42
C SER A 191 -14.73 -2.21 -0.18
N PHE A 192 -13.70 -1.61 0.41
CA PHE A 192 -12.32 -1.88 0.02
C PHE A 192 -11.97 -3.37 0.19
N LYS A 193 -12.25 -3.95 1.37
CA LYS A 193 -11.98 -5.37 1.63
C LYS A 193 -12.75 -6.27 0.68
N GLU A 194 -14.03 -5.99 0.42
CA GLU A 194 -14.86 -6.76 -0.50
C GLU A 194 -14.37 -6.71 -1.95
N SER A 195 -13.95 -5.54 -2.44
CA SER A 195 -13.38 -5.43 -3.79
C SER A 195 -12.01 -6.10 -3.89
N PHE A 196 -11.20 -6.00 -2.83
CA PHE A 196 -9.91 -6.70 -2.73
C PHE A 196 -10.09 -8.23 -2.75
N LEU A 197 -11.08 -8.74 -2.01
CA LEU A 197 -11.48 -10.16 -1.99
C LEU A 197 -11.77 -10.68 -3.41
N LYS A 198 -12.56 -9.93 -4.19
CA LYS A 198 -12.88 -10.32 -5.59
C LYS A 198 -11.63 -10.45 -6.47
N VAL A 199 -10.64 -9.56 -6.29
CA VAL A 199 -9.36 -9.63 -6.99
C VAL A 199 -8.59 -10.89 -6.57
N ALA A 200 -8.47 -11.13 -5.26
CA ALA A 200 -7.78 -12.30 -4.73
C ALA A 200 -8.42 -13.63 -5.15
N ASP A 201 -9.74 -13.74 -5.06
CA ASP A 201 -10.52 -14.92 -5.45
C ASP A 201 -10.31 -15.28 -6.93
N PHE A 202 -10.33 -14.27 -7.81
CA PHE A 202 -10.09 -14.50 -9.23
C PHE A 202 -8.68 -15.03 -9.48
N MET A 203 -7.67 -14.45 -8.82
CA MET A 203 -6.29 -14.92 -8.94
C MET A 203 -6.11 -16.35 -8.39
N LEU A 204 -6.81 -16.69 -7.30
CA LEU A 204 -6.84 -18.04 -6.73
C LEU A 204 -7.45 -19.06 -7.70
N ILE A 205 -8.62 -18.76 -8.28
CA ILE A 205 -9.28 -19.60 -9.29
C ILE A 205 -8.34 -19.87 -10.47
N LYS A 206 -7.56 -18.85 -10.86
CA LYS A 206 -6.58 -18.96 -11.96
C LYS A 206 -5.22 -19.51 -11.53
N LYS A 207 -5.07 -19.93 -10.29
CA LYS A 207 -3.83 -20.52 -9.73
C LYS A 207 -2.62 -19.61 -9.99
N VAL A 208 -2.80 -18.31 -9.78
CA VAL A 208 -1.68 -17.37 -9.74
C VAL A 208 -0.84 -17.73 -8.53
N ASN A 209 0.49 -17.77 -8.70
CA ASN A 209 1.38 -17.83 -7.56
C ASN A 209 1.59 -16.41 -7.06
N ILE A 210 0.87 -16.04 -6.01
CA ILE A 210 0.87 -14.66 -5.50
C ILE A 210 2.14 -14.44 -4.69
N SER A 211 2.93 -13.44 -5.10
CA SER A 211 4.18 -13.11 -4.44
C SER A 211 3.95 -12.58 -3.02
N VAL A 212 4.95 -12.72 -2.16
CA VAL A 212 4.96 -12.08 -0.84
C VAL A 212 4.79 -10.55 -0.94
N ASP A 213 5.27 -9.93 -2.03
CA ASP A 213 5.13 -8.50 -2.24
C ASP A 213 3.66 -8.07 -2.35
N PHE A 214 2.79 -8.92 -2.89
CA PHE A 214 1.35 -8.67 -2.92
C PHE A 214 0.71 -8.68 -1.53
N LEU A 215 1.19 -9.57 -0.64
CA LEU A 215 0.77 -9.56 0.77
C LEU A 215 1.16 -8.25 1.46
N TYR A 216 2.41 -7.83 1.28
CA TYR A 216 2.91 -6.58 1.84
C TYR A 216 2.15 -5.36 1.29
N LEU A 217 1.83 -5.35 -0.01
CA LEU A 217 0.96 -4.35 -0.61
C LEU A 217 -0.43 -4.34 0.05
N GLY A 218 -1.05 -5.51 0.24
CA GLY A 218 -2.33 -5.64 0.92
C GLY A 218 -2.32 -5.08 2.34
N ILE A 219 -1.26 -5.33 3.11
CA ILE A 219 -1.07 -4.77 4.45
C ILE A 219 -1.03 -3.23 4.41
N ALA A 220 -0.23 -2.65 3.52
CA ALA A 220 -0.11 -1.20 3.39
C ALA A 220 -1.44 -0.56 2.99
N LEU A 221 -2.14 -1.15 2.02
CA LEU A 221 -3.43 -0.64 1.57
C LEU A 221 -4.52 -0.73 2.65
N VAL A 222 -4.63 -1.86 3.35
CA VAL A 222 -5.64 -2.04 4.42
C VAL A 222 -5.43 -1.03 5.55
N THR A 223 -4.20 -0.88 6.03
CA THR A 223 -3.90 0.06 7.13
C THR A 223 -4.10 1.50 6.70
N MET A 224 -3.73 1.84 5.45
CA MET A 224 -3.99 3.14 4.86
C MET A 224 -5.50 3.43 4.76
N TYR A 225 -6.30 2.52 4.20
CA TYR A 225 -7.75 2.71 4.07
C TYR A 225 -8.43 2.87 5.44
N SER A 226 -7.98 2.11 6.45
CA SER A 226 -8.48 2.25 7.81
C SER A 226 -8.19 3.64 8.40
N SER A 227 -7.06 4.25 8.05
CA SER A 227 -6.73 5.62 8.46
C SER A 227 -7.52 6.66 7.68
N LEU A 228 -7.67 6.46 6.36
CA LEU A 228 -8.38 7.39 5.50
C LEU A 228 -9.88 7.43 5.82
N GLU A 229 -10.49 6.30 6.15
CA GLU A 229 -11.89 6.22 6.60
C GLU A 229 -12.15 7.09 7.84
N GLN A 230 -11.24 7.08 8.82
CA GLN A 230 -11.34 7.90 10.04
C GLN A 230 -11.30 9.41 9.76
N THR A 231 -10.77 9.83 8.61
CA THR A 231 -10.76 11.26 8.27
C THR A 231 -12.13 11.79 7.88
N GLU A 232 -13.07 10.92 7.50
CA GLU A 232 -14.38 11.28 6.91
C GLU A 232 -14.26 12.18 5.65
N ALA A 233 -13.04 12.40 5.14
CA ALA A 233 -12.78 13.34 4.09
C ALA A 233 -12.98 12.72 2.70
N LYS A 234 -13.32 13.59 1.73
CA LYS A 234 -13.30 13.26 0.31
C LYS A 234 -12.06 13.87 -0.33
N VAL A 235 -11.35 13.08 -1.15
CA VAL A 235 -10.11 13.51 -1.80
C VAL A 235 -10.02 13.01 -3.24
N ASN A 236 -9.32 13.79 -4.08
CA ASN A 236 -9.01 13.41 -5.45
C ASN A 236 -7.71 12.59 -5.51
N VAL A 237 -7.82 11.27 -5.50
CA VAL A 237 -6.66 10.37 -5.44
C VAL A 237 -5.81 10.47 -6.71
N LYS A 238 -6.42 10.62 -7.89
CA LYS A 238 -5.69 10.81 -9.16
C LYS A 238 -4.80 12.05 -9.10
N GLU A 239 -5.34 13.18 -8.64
CA GLU A 239 -4.56 14.41 -8.51
C GLU A 239 -3.38 14.26 -7.55
N ILE A 240 -3.57 13.60 -6.41
CA ILE A 240 -2.50 13.32 -5.45
C ILE A 240 -1.42 12.44 -6.08
N TYR A 241 -1.81 11.36 -6.77
CA TYR A 241 -0.88 10.47 -7.46
C TYR A 241 -0.03 11.23 -8.48
N LEU A 242 -0.69 12.00 -9.37
CA LEU A 242 -0.01 12.76 -10.42
C LEU A 242 0.93 13.81 -9.84
N LYS A 243 0.53 14.48 -8.75
CA LYS A 243 1.37 15.44 -8.04
C LYS A 243 2.63 14.78 -7.48
N VAL A 244 2.50 13.62 -6.85
CA VAL A 244 3.64 12.86 -6.33
C VAL A 244 4.58 12.45 -7.46
N LYS A 245 4.03 11.87 -8.53
CA LYS A 245 4.81 11.45 -9.69
C LYS A 245 5.58 12.61 -10.31
N ASN A 246 4.92 13.71 -10.64
CA ASN A 246 5.55 14.88 -11.25
C ASN A 246 6.66 15.48 -10.37
N GLN A 247 6.47 15.49 -9.05
CA GLN A 247 7.48 15.98 -8.12
C GLN A 247 8.71 15.05 -8.02
N LEU A 248 8.58 13.78 -8.38
CA LEU A 248 9.70 12.83 -8.41
C LEU A 248 10.44 12.84 -9.75
N GLU A 249 9.74 13.09 -10.86
CA GLU A 249 10.34 13.16 -12.19
C GLU A 249 11.11 14.47 -12.45
N THR A 250 10.88 15.49 -11.62
CA THR A 250 11.54 16.81 -11.70
C THR A 250 12.78 16.94 -10.83
N LYS A 251 13.18 15.88 -10.12
CA LYS A 251 14.39 15.80 -9.28
C LYS A 251 15.51 15.04 -9.97
#